data_AF-A0A822DM05-F1
#
_entry.id   AF-A0A822DM05-F1
#
_cell.length_a   1.000
_cell.length_b   1.000
_cell.length_c   1.000
_cell.angle_alpha   90.00
_cell.angle_beta   90.00
_cell.angle_gamma   90.00
#
_symmetry.space_group_name_H-M   'P 1'
#
loop_
_entity.id
_entity.type
_entity.pdbx_description
1 polymer ?
#
loop_
_entity_poly.entity_id
_entity_poly.type
_entity_poly.pdbx_seq_one_letter_code
_entity_poly.pdbx_strand_id
1 'polypeptide(L)' 'MGKSKSALPDLNKVIELKPDFFAARMQRGNLLLKQGDFDEAKLDFENI' A
#
# COMPACT_ATOMS: atom_id res chain seq x y z
N MET A 1 -1.48 21.46 11.60
CA MET A 1 -2.04 20.56 10.57
C MET A 1 -1.18 19.30 10.55
N GLY A 2 -1.77 18.17 10.95
CA GLY A 2 -1.04 16.92 11.16
C GLY A 2 -0.44 16.41 9.86
N LYS A 3 0.89 16.37 9.79
CA LYS A 3 1.59 15.63 8.75
C LYS A 3 1.32 14.16 9.02
N SER A 4 0.22 13.63 8.49
CA SER A 4 0.00 12.18 8.42
C SER A 4 1.19 11.64 7.64
N LYS A 5 2.17 11.08 8.35
CA LYS A 5 3.32 10.44 7.71
C LYS A 5 2.75 9.35 6.81
N SER A 6 3.22 9.31 5.56
CA SER A 6 2.81 8.27 4.63
C SER A 6 3.09 6.91 5.26
N ALA A 7 2.09 6.03 5.31
CA ALA A 7 2.25 4.65 5.79
C ALA A 7 2.85 3.73 4.71
N LEU A 8 3.11 4.26 3.50
CA LEU A 8 3.70 3.50 2.40
C LEU A 8 5.03 2.84 2.76
N PRO A 9 5.99 3.49 3.44
CA PRO A 9 7.27 2.85 3.77
C PRO A 9 7.08 1.63 4.68
N ASP A 10 6.18 1.73 5.67
CA ASP A 10 5.89 0.63 6.59
C ASP A 10 5.19 -0.52 5.85
N LEU A 11 4.23 -0.22 4.98
CA LEU A 11 3.52 -1.22 4.19
C LEU A 11 4.44 -1.91 3.17
N ASN A 12 5.35 -1.16 2.55
CA ASN A 12 6.39 -1.72 1.69
C ASN A 12 7.23 -2.73 2.47
N LYS A 13 7.64 -2.39 3.69
CA LYS A 13 8.43 -3.30 4.51
C LYS A 13 7.67 -4.57 4.88
N VAL A 14 6.38 -4.44 5.18
CA VAL A 14 5.55 -5.60 5.48
C VAL A 14 5.39 -6.49 4.25
N ILE A 15 5.19 -5.94 3.06
CA ILE A 15 5.07 -6.71 1.81
C ILE A 15 6.40 -7.38 1.44
N GLU A 16 7.54 -6.74 1.69
CA GLU A 16 8.87 -7.36 1.53
C GLU A 16 9.06 -8.57 2.47
N LEU A 17 8.67 -8.41 3.74
CA LEU A 17 8.84 -9.46 4.75
C LEU A 17 7.83 -10.59 4.60
N LYS A 18 6.61 -10.26 4.16
CA LYS A 18 5.49 -11.17 4.07
C LYS A 18 4.68 -10.89 2.79
N PRO A 19 5.13 -11.42 1.63
CA PRO A 19 4.48 -11.16 0.34
C PRO A 19 3.03 -11.64 0.24
N ASP A 20 2.65 -12.63 1.04
CA ASP A 20 1.30 -13.22 1.18
C ASP A 20 0.40 -12.43 2.15
N PHE A 21 0.89 -11.32 2.73
CA PHE A 21 0.09 -10.51 3.63
C PHE A 21 -0.83 -9.55 2.87
N PHE A 22 -1.93 -10.12 2.40
CA PHE A 22 -2.99 -9.45 1.64
C PHE A 22 -3.52 -8.16 2.28
N ALA A 23 -3.60 -8.12 3.62
CA ALA A 23 -4.04 -6.93 4.34
C ALA A 23 -3.11 -5.72 4.11
N ALA A 24 -1.79 -5.92 4.05
CA ALA A 24 -0.86 -4.83 3.77
C ALA A 24 -0.96 -4.34 2.32
N ARG A 25 -1.13 -5.26 1.36
CA ARG A 25 -1.38 -4.90 -0.05
C ARG A 25 -2.67 -4.10 -0.21
N MET A 26 -3.77 -4.52 0.42
CA MET A 26 -5.03 -3.75 0.41
C MET A 26 -4.86 -2.34 1.01
N GLN A 27 -4.18 -2.22 2.15
CA GLN A 27 -3.95 -0.92 2.78
C GLN A 27 -3.06 -0.03 1.93
N ARG A 28 -2.03 -0.60 1.27
CA ARG A 28 -1.12 0.13 0.38
C ARG A 28 -1.85 0.60 -0.86
N GLY A 29 -2.60 -0.28 -1.53
CA GLY A 29 -3.44 0.07 -2.67
C GLY A 29 -4.44 1.18 -2.35
N ASN A 30 -5.14 1.10 -1.22
CA ASN A 30 -6.06 2.16 -0.79
C ASN A 30 -5.38 3.51 -0.52
N LEU A 31 -4.14 3.50 -0.02
CA LEU A 31 -3.38 4.73 0.20
C LEU A 31 -2.92 5.34 -1.12
N LEU A 32 -2.45 4.51 -2.05
CA LEU A 32 -2.06 4.90 -3.40
C LEU A 32 -3.25 5.49 -4.18
N LEU A 33 -4.44 4.90 -4.06
CA LEU A 33 -5.68 5.48 -4.63
C LEU A 33 -5.95 6.91 -4.13
N LYS A 34 -5.71 7.18 -2.84
CA LYS A 34 -5.90 8.51 -2.26
C LYS A 34 -4.83 9.51 -2.70
N GLN A 35 -3.67 9.02 -3.14
CA GLN A 35 -2.55 9.83 -3.64
C GLN A 35 -2.62 10.06 -5.16
N GLY A 36 -3.45 9.27 -5.86
CA GLY A 36 -3.60 9.33 -7.32
C GLY A 36 -2.69 8.34 -8.07
N ASP A 37 -1.98 7.48 -7.34
CA ASP A 37 -1.04 6.49 -7.88
C ASP A 37 -1.80 5.21 -8.29
N PHE A 38 -2.65 5.34 -9.30
CA PHE A 38 -3.60 4.29 -9.70
C PHE A 38 -2.91 3.03 -10.23
N ASP A 39 -1.77 3.16 -10.92
CA ASP A 39 -1.04 2.02 -11.49
C ASP A 39 -0.48 1.11 -10.40
N GLU A 40 0.15 1.69 -9.37
CA GLU A 40 0.68 0.94 -8.23
C GLU A 40 -0.45 0.34 -7.39
N ALA A 41 -1.56 1.08 -7.22
CA ALA A 41 -2.73 0.57 -6.52
C ALA A 41 -3.34 -0.65 -7.24
N LYS A 42 -3.41 -0.62 -8.58
CA LYS A 42 -3.91 -1.73 -9.40
C LYS A 42 -3.05 -2.97 -9.22
N LEU A 43 -1.73 -2.83 -9.27
CA LEU A 43 -0.81 -3.95 -9.03
C LEU A 43 -0.99 -4.55 -7.63
N ASP A 44 -1.24 -3.71 -6.64
CA ASP A 44 -1.52 -4.18 -5.28
C ASP A 44 -2.80 -5.01 -5.21
N PHE A 45 -3.87 -4.61 -5.89
CA PHE A 45 -5.14 -5.33 -5.91
C PHE A 45 -5.12 -6.59 -6.78
N GLU A 46 -4.29 -6.64 -7.83
CA GLU A 46 -4.14 -7.84 -8.67
C GLU A 46 -3.40 -8.98 -7.95
N ASN A 47 -2.63 -8.67 -6.91
CA ASN A 47 -1.85 -9.64 -6.13
C ASN A 47 -2.51 -9.99 -4.78
N ILE A 48 -3.84 -9.87 -4.69
CA ILE A 48 -4.65 -10.21 -3.50
C ILE A 48 -5.42 -11.48 -3.70
#